data_AF-A0A031LVU0-F1
#
_entry.id   AF-A0A031LVU0-F1
#
_cell.length_a   1.000
_cell.length_b   1.000
_cell.length_c   1.000
_cell.angle_alpha   90.00
_cell.angle_beta   90.00
_cell.angle_gamma   90.00
#
_symmetry.space_group_name_H-M   'P 1'
#
loop_
_entity.id
_entity.type
_entity.pdbx_description
1 polymer ?
#
loop_
_entity_poly.entity_id
_entity_poly.type
_entity_poly.pdbx_seq_one_letter_code
_entity_poly.pdbx_strand_id
1 'polypeptide(L)'
;METKQDNVLPPGQRYIKKFIHYAALGVPKVELNSYRLKVSGLVERELEFNYDELLKMINVHYKKDFHCVTGWSVKDVEWDGIKIKDLLDMAKVKDSAKWVIFYSLDGYSSIVPLEDVISDDSIIALLVNGKPLSREQGFPARPFMPHLYGWKSAKWLTEIELVQNYVDGYWENYGYHERGYVWDEERFKGHNGKHSAKRPIL
;
A
#
# COMPACT_ATOMS: atom_id res chain seq x y z
N MET A 1 26.75 -19.76 4.93
CA MET A 1 26.14 -19.90 6.27
C MET A 1 24.87 -19.06 6.25
N GLU A 2 23.75 -19.68 5.88
CA GLU A 2 22.43 -19.02 5.89
C GLU A 2 22.01 -18.83 7.35
N THR A 3 21.80 -17.58 7.74
CA THR A 3 21.32 -17.22 9.07
C THR A 3 19.83 -17.58 9.19
N LYS A 4 19.45 -18.24 10.29
CA LYS A 4 18.08 -18.64 10.70
C LYS A 4 17.10 -17.45 10.86
N GLN A 5 16.87 -16.65 9.81
CA GLN A 5 15.90 -15.57 9.80
C GLN A 5 14.70 -15.84 8.86
N ASP A 6 14.72 -16.94 8.08
CA ASP A 6 13.86 -17.14 6.89
C ASP A 6 12.48 -17.78 7.13
N ASN A 7 11.96 -17.79 8.35
CA ASN A 7 10.70 -18.48 8.64
C ASN A 7 9.85 -17.86 9.76
N VAL A 8 10.09 -16.58 10.08
CA VAL A 8 9.22 -15.89 11.01
C VAL A 8 8.09 -15.28 10.19
N LEU A 9 6.86 -15.72 10.48
CA LEU A 9 5.64 -15.24 9.85
C LEU A 9 4.91 -14.34 10.85
N PRO A 10 4.25 -13.23 10.42
CA PRO A 10 3.50 -12.39 11.34
C PRO A 10 2.43 -13.20 12.11
N PRO A 11 2.12 -12.83 13.36
CA PRO A 11 1.15 -13.57 14.14
C PRO A 11 -0.22 -13.67 13.47
N GLY A 12 -0.89 -14.81 13.64
CA GLY A 12 -2.21 -15.07 13.04
C GLY A 12 -2.21 -15.17 11.51
N GLN A 13 -1.07 -15.49 10.89
CA GLN A 13 -0.94 -15.71 9.45
C GLN A 13 -0.65 -17.18 9.11
N ARG A 14 -0.95 -17.56 7.86
CA ARG A 14 -0.51 -18.81 7.24
C ARG A 14 -0.10 -18.58 5.79
N TYR A 15 0.95 -19.24 5.33
CA TYR A 15 1.30 -19.16 3.91
C TYR A 15 0.29 -19.89 3.03
N ILE A 16 -0.04 -19.28 1.90
CA ILE A 16 -0.80 -19.87 0.80
C ILE A 16 -0.02 -19.71 -0.51
N LYS A 17 -0.34 -20.54 -1.52
CA LYS A 17 0.42 -20.59 -2.78
C LYS A 17 0.10 -19.45 -3.76
N LYS A 18 -1.09 -18.88 -3.68
CA LYS A 18 -1.60 -17.90 -4.65
C LYS A 18 -2.32 -16.78 -3.92
N PHE A 19 -2.28 -15.59 -4.49
CA PHE A 19 -3.07 -14.45 -4.01
C PHE A 19 -4.57 -14.78 -4.02
N ILE A 20 -5.27 -14.34 -2.98
CA ILE A 20 -6.72 -14.16 -3.03
C ILE A 20 -6.95 -12.69 -3.37
N HIS A 21 -7.67 -12.42 -4.46
CA HIS A 21 -7.94 -11.07 -4.92
C HIS A 21 -9.23 -10.55 -4.30
N TYR A 22 -9.13 -9.50 -3.49
CA TYR A 22 -10.28 -8.77 -2.96
C TYR A 22 -10.44 -7.46 -3.73
N ALA A 23 -11.68 -7.10 -4.06
CA ALA A 23 -12.04 -5.87 -4.74
C ALA A 23 -13.34 -5.35 -4.11
N ALA A 24 -13.22 -4.54 -3.05
CA ALA A 24 -14.37 -4.14 -2.23
C ALA A 24 -15.44 -3.38 -3.04
N LEU A 25 -14.99 -2.60 -4.03
CA LEU A 25 -15.84 -1.78 -4.90
C LEU A 25 -15.87 -2.27 -6.36
N GLY A 26 -15.38 -3.49 -6.61
CA GLY A 26 -15.27 -4.07 -7.96
C GLY A 26 -13.90 -3.82 -8.63
N VAL A 27 -13.73 -4.36 -9.85
CA VAL A 27 -12.50 -4.22 -10.64
C VAL A 27 -12.76 -3.20 -11.76
N PRO A 28 -12.19 -1.98 -11.69
CA PRO A 28 -12.41 -0.96 -12.70
C PRO A 28 -11.80 -1.36 -14.05
N LYS A 29 -12.23 -0.66 -15.10
CA LYS A 29 -11.56 -0.66 -16.39
C LYS A 29 -10.57 0.50 -16.41
N VAL A 30 -9.29 0.20 -16.64
CA VAL A 30 -8.25 1.22 -16.74
C VAL A 30 -8.01 1.53 -18.21
N GLU A 31 -8.15 2.79 -18.58
CA GLU A 31 -7.76 3.32 -19.89
C GLU A 31 -6.38 3.97 -19.75
N LEU A 32 -5.32 3.28 -20.21
CA LEU A 32 -3.93 3.71 -19.98
C LEU A 32 -3.60 5.09 -20.55
N ASN A 33 -4.18 5.46 -21.70
CA ASN A 33 -3.91 6.75 -22.35
C ASN A 33 -4.32 7.94 -21.48
N SER A 34 -5.40 7.79 -20.71
CA SER A 34 -5.90 8.80 -19.77
C SER A 34 -5.46 8.54 -18.33
N TYR A 35 -4.80 7.42 -18.05
CA TYR A 35 -4.34 7.10 -16.70
C TYR A 35 -3.24 8.07 -16.25
N ARG A 36 -3.36 8.54 -15.01
CA ARG A 36 -2.42 9.44 -14.37
C ARG A 36 -2.29 9.06 -12.90
N LEU A 37 -1.06 9.08 -12.39
CA LEU A 37 -0.75 9.01 -10.97
C LEU A 37 -0.34 10.40 -10.50
N LYS A 38 -1.11 10.98 -9.57
CA LYS A 38 -0.85 12.29 -8.99
C LYS A 38 -0.15 12.18 -7.64
N VAL A 39 0.79 13.08 -7.35
CA VAL A 39 1.30 13.36 -6.00
C VAL A 39 0.88 14.79 -5.63
N SER A 40 0.15 14.95 -4.52
CA SER A 40 -0.58 16.19 -4.22
C SER A 40 -0.65 16.51 -2.73
N GLY A 41 -1.36 17.58 -2.38
CA GLY A 41 -1.63 17.97 -0.99
C GLY A 41 -0.48 18.80 -0.41
N LEU A 42 0.05 18.39 0.73
CA LEU A 42 1.12 19.07 1.47
C LEU A 42 2.51 18.86 0.85
N VAL A 43 2.67 19.33 -0.39
CA VAL A 43 3.92 19.30 -1.17
C VAL A 43 4.22 20.69 -1.75
N GLU A 44 5.48 21.01 -2.04
CA GLU A 44 5.83 22.27 -2.74
C GLU A 44 5.49 22.22 -4.23
N ARG A 45 5.54 21.02 -4.83
CA ARG A 45 5.24 20.79 -6.24
C ARG A 45 4.35 19.57 -6.39
N GLU A 46 3.14 19.77 -6.89
CA GLU A 46 2.33 18.64 -7.35
C GLU A 46 2.98 18.00 -8.58
N LEU A 47 2.96 16.66 -8.61
CA LEU A 47 3.51 15.87 -9.70
C LEU A 47 2.41 15.02 -10.32
N GLU A 48 2.57 14.72 -11.59
CA GLU A 48 1.66 13.84 -12.32
C GLU A 48 2.46 13.00 -13.32
N PHE A 49 2.19 11.70 -13.35
CA PHE A 49 2.90 10.76 -14.20
C PHE A 49 1.91 9.92 -15.00
N ASN A 50 2.20 9.72 -16.29
CA ASN A 50 1.56 8.68 -17.07
C ASN A 50 2.22 7.30 -16.84
N TYR A 51 1.60 6.24 -17.35
CA TYR A 51 2.11 4.88 -17.13
C TYR A 51 3.50 4.63 -17.71
N ASP A 52 3.82 5.16 -18.88
CA ASP A 52 5.12 4.96 -19.54
C ASP A 52 6.24 5.69 -18.78
N GLU A 53 5.95 6.83 -18.16
CA GLU A 53 6.88 7.53 -17.26
C GLU A 53 7.16 6.71 -16.02
N LEU A 54 6.11 6.16 -15.38
CA LEU A 54 6.28 5.31 -14.20
C LEU A 54 7.12 4.06 -14.50
N LEU A 55 6.92 3.42 -15.65
CA LEU A 55 7.74 2.27 -16.08
C LEU A 55 9.23 2.62 -16.21
N LYS A 56 9.56 3.84 -16.67
CA LYS A 56 10.96 4.30 -16.80
C LYS A 56 11.58 4.67 -15.45
N MET A 57 10.77 4.87 -14.42
CA MET A 57 11.21 5.24 -13.07
C MET A 57 11.44 4.04 -12.15
N ILE A 58 11.13 2.81 -12.59
CA ILE A 58 11.35 1.60 -11.79
C ILE A 58 12.82 1.52 -11.37
N ASN A 59 13.05 1.47 -10.06
CA ASN A 59 14.38 1.48 -9.47
C ASN A 59 14.53 0.52 -8.28
N VAL A 60 13.47 -0.18 -7.89
CA VAL A 60 13.47 -1.17 -6.81
C VAL A 60 13.03 -2.52 -7.36
N HIS A 61 13.80 -3.56 -7.02
CA HIS A 61 13.55 -4.96 -7.34
C HIS A 61 13.87 -5.81 -6.11
N TYR A 62 12.87 -6.43 -5.47
CA TYR A 62 13.12 -7.28 -4.31
C TYR A 62 12.13 -8.43 -4.20
N LYS A 63 12.42 -9.36 -3.28
CA LYS A 63 11.47 -10.37 -2.79
C LYS A 63 11.01 -10.01 -1.39
N LYS A 64 9.69 -9.87 -1.22
CA LYS A 64 9.06 -9.61 0.09
C LYS A 64 7.72 -10.31 0.17
N ASP A 65 7.37 -10.77 1.36
CA ASP A 65 6.10 -11.41 1.61
C ASP A 65 4.93 -10.42 1.51
N PHE A 66 3.78 -10.93 1.10
CA PHE A 66 2.52 -10.20 1.18
C PHE A 66 1.67 -10.77 2.32
N HIS A 67 1.10 -9.90 3.16
CA HIS A 67 0.28 -10.31 4.31
C HIS A 67 -1.14 -9.76 4.21
N CYS A 68 -2.14 -10.64 4.23
CA CYS A 68 -3.54 -10.26 4.26
C CYS A 68 -4.07 -10.22 5.68
N VAL A 69 -4.90 -9.22 5.98
CA VAL A 69 -5.59 -9.08 7.26
C VAL A 69 -6.56 -10.22 7.57
N THR A 70 -6.96 -11.01 6.57
CA THR A 70 -7.81 -12.21 6.76
C THR A 70 -6.99 -13.47 7.12
N GLY A 71 -5.71 -13.31 7.44
CA GLY A 71 -4.89 -14.35 8.06
C GLY A 71 -4.16 -15.26 7.08
N TRP A 72 -3.92 -14.81 5.85
CA TRP A 72 -3.09 -15.52 4.88
C TRP A 72 -1.96 -14.65 4.34
N SER A 73 -0.84 -15.27 3.98
CA SER A 73 0.33 -14.61 3.41
C SER A 73 0.83 -15.33 2.16
N VAL A 74 1.52 -14.63 1.26
CA VAL A 74 2.21 -15.22 0.10
C VAL A 74 3.69 -14.93 0.24
N LYS A 75 4.50 -15.99 0.24
CA LYS A 75 5.95 -15.91 0.49
C LYS A 75 6.72 -15.48 -0.77
N ASP A 76 7.84 -14.78 -0.58
CA ASP A 76 8.87 -14.54 -1.59
C ASP A 76 8.34 -13.94 -2.90
N VAL A 77 7.36 -13.05 -2.79
CA VAL A 77 6.78 -12.37 -3.96
C VAL A 77 7.81 -11.39 -4.52
N GLU A 78 8.10 -11.49 -5.81
CA GLU A 78 8.95 -10.53 -6.51
C GLU A 78 8.13 -9.27 -6.79
N TRP A 79 8.66 -8.12 -6.39
CA TRP A 79 8.05 -6.82 -6.63
C TRP A 79 9.03 -5.91 -7.35
N ASP A 80 8.52 -5.21 -8.36
CA ASP A 80 9.27 -4.21 -9.09
C ASP A 80 8.47 -2.91 -9.14
N GLY A 81 9.13 -1.81 -8.81
CA GLY A 81 8.46 -0.54 -8.64
C GLY A 81 9.38 0.63 -8.39
N ILE A 82 8.77 1.73 -7.98
CA ILE A 82 9.42 3.01 -7.69
C ILE A 82 9.41 3.20 -6.18
N LYS A 83 10.54 3.51 -5.56
CA LYS A 83 10.56 3.84 -4.13
C LYS A 83 9.67 5.06 -3.87
N ILE A 84 8.69 4.95 -2.97
CA ILE A 84 7.71 6.05 -2.74
C ILE A 84 8.43 7.30 -2.27
N LYS A 85 9.44 7.14 -1.41
CA LYS A 85 10.28 8.24 -0.92
C LYS A 85 10.86 9.10 -2.05
N ASP A 86 11.27 8.51 -3.17
CA ASP A 86 11.86 9.26 -4.28
C ASP A 86 10.83 10.19 -4.94
N LEU A 87 9.58 9.73 -5.11
CA LEU A 87 8.48 10.55 -5.60
C LEU A 87 8.17 11.72 -4.65
N LEU A 88 8.20 11.43 -3.34
CA LEU A 88 7.94 12.43 -2.30
C LEU A 88 9.07 13.46 -2.19
N ASP A 89 10.33 13.04 -2.33
CA ASP A 89 11.50 13.93 -2.39
C ASP A 89 11.42 14.85 -3.63
N MET A 90 11.00 14.33 -4.79
CA MET A 90 10.76 15.13 -5.99
C MET A 90 9.65 16.18 -5.81
N ALA A 91 8.57 15.82 -5.09
CA ALA A 91 7.44 16.71 -4.81
C ALA A 91 7.77 17.74 -3.72
N LYS A 92 8.80 17.46 -2.91
CA LYS A 92 9.21 18.20 -1.71
C LYS A 92 8.07 18.32 -0.70
N VAL A 93 7.91 17.28 0.11
CA VAL A 93 6.90 17.21 1.17
C VAL A 93 7.10 18.34 2.18
N LYS A 94 6.01 19.01 2.57
CA LYS A 94 6.02 20.04 3.61
C LYS A 94 6.10 19.40 4.99
N ASP A 95 6.79 20.05 5.93
CA ASP A 95 6.99 19.57 7.32
C ASP A 95 5.69 19.32 8.10
N SER A 96 4.57 19.93 7.68
CA SER A 96 3.26 19.71 8.30
C SER A 96 2.58 18.40 7.89
N ALA A 97 3.08 17.69 6.88
CA ALA A 97 2.54 16.41 6.45
C ALA A 97 2.84 15.31 7.47
N LYS A 98 1.82 14.51 7.80
CA LYS A 98 1.93 13.41 8.78
C LYS A 98 1.36 12.10 8.25
N TRP A 99 0.48 12.19 7.26
CA TRP A 99 -0.22 11.05 6.69
C TRP A 99 -0.23 11.14 5.17
N VAL A 100 -0.43 9.99 4.55
CA VAL A 100 -0.61 9.85 3.10
C VAL A 100 -1.94 9.16 2.88
N ILE A 101 -2.78 9.72 2.02
CA ILE A 101 -3.98 9.05 1.52
C ILE A 101 -3.69 8.53 0.12
N PHE A 102 -3.86 7.23 -0.06
CA PHE A 102 -3.83 6.58 -1.35
C PHE A 102 -5.25 6.47 -1.88
N TYR A 103 -5.52 7.10 -3.02
CA TYR A 103 -6.81 6.99 -3.70
C TYR A 103 -6.73 6.05 -4.90
N SER A 104 -7.79 5.28 -5.07
CA SER A 104 -7.97 4.32 -6.14
C SER A 104 -9.02 4.79 -7.13
N LEU A 105 -8.87 4.34 -8.38
CA LEU A 105 -9.80 4.65 -9.47
C LEU A 105 -11.26 4.21 -9.19
N ASP A 106 -11.46 3.16 -8.39
CA ASP A 106 -12.78 2.63 -8.01
C ASP A 106 -13.43 3.41 -6.84
N GLY A 107 -12.78 4.46 -6.34
CA GLY A 107 -13.23 5.24 -5.18
C GLY A 107 -12.76 4.68 -3.84
N TYR A 108 -11.96 3.60 -3.83
CA TYR A 108 -11.33 3.12 -2.60
C TYR A 108 -10.27 4.13 -2.13
N SER A 109 -10.13 4.28 -0.81
CA SER A 109 -9.04 5.03 -0.21
C SER A 109 -8.46 4.27 0.98
N SER A 110 -7.17 4.47 1.24
CA SER A 110 -6.54 4.04 2.47
C SER A 110 -5.50 5.05 2.91
N ILE A 111 -5.48 5.31 4.22
CA ILE A 111 -4.57 6.26 4.86
C ILE A 111 -3.44 5.51 5.56
N VAL A 112 -2.22 6.04 5.48
CA VAL A 112 -1.01 5.46 6.09
C VAL A 112 -0.18 6.56 6.75
N PRO A 113 0.43 6.32 7.93
CA PRO A 113 1.40 7.26 8.51
C PRO A 113 2.53 7.54 7.52
N LEU A 114 2.94 8.81 7.40
CA LEU A 114 4.00 9.20 6.47
C LEU A 114 5.30 8.43 6.74
N GLU A 115 5.62 8.15 8.01
CA GLU A 115 6.80 7.39 8.41
C GLU A 115 6.85 5.96 7.84
N ASP A 116 5.70 5.29 7.72
CA ASP A 116 5.62 3.96 7.13
C ASP A 116 5.76 4.03 5.61
N VAL A 117 5.23 5.08 4.99
CA VAL A 117 5.28 5.30 3.52
C VAL A 117 6.70 5.60 3.03
N ILE A 118 7.52 6.30 3.83
CA ILE A 118 8.91 6.62 3.48
C ILE A 118 9.92 5.54 3.90
N SER A 119 9.46 4.40 4.40
CA SER A 119 10.33 3.27 4.74
C SER A 119 11.05 2.73 3.51
N ASP A 120 12.20 2.07 3.73
CA ASP A 120 13.10 1.70 2.65
C ASP A 120 12.51 0.71 1.64
N ASP A 121 11.62 -0.16 2.09
CA ASP A 121 10.96 -1.18 1.28
C ASP A 121 9.57 -0.75 0.79
N SER A 122 9.21 0.53 0.90
CA SER A 122 7.91 1.03 0.42
C SER A 122 8.00 1.51 -1.03
N ILE A 123 7.19 0.91 -1.89
CA ILE A 123 7.21 1.17 -3.34
C ILE A 123 5.83 1.47 -3.90
N ILE A 124 5.78 2.17 -5.03
CA ILE A 124 4.70 2.02 -6.00
C ILE A 124 5.05 0.84 -6.88
N ALA A 125 4.38 -0.28 -6.69
CA ALA A 125 4.58 -1.50 -7.48
C ALA A 125 3.87 -1.39 -8.83
N LEU A 126 4.58 -1.77 -9.90
CA LEU A 126 4.06 -1.86 -11.26
C LEU A 126 4.10 -3.31 -11.78
N LEU A 127 5.05 -4.10 -11.30
CA LEU A 127 5.16 -5.52 -11.62
C LEU A 127 5.13 -6.38 -10.37
N VAL A 128 4.69 -7.62 -10.57
CA VAL A 128 4.74 -8.68 -9.57
C VAL A 128 5.12 -9.99 -10.27
N ASN A 129 6.10 -10.72 -9.72
CA ASN A 129 6.62 -11.97 -10.30
C ASN A 129 7.04 -11.81 -11.78
N GLY A 130 7.79 -10.75 -12.06
CA GLY A 130 8.36 -10.45 -13.38
C GLY A 130 7.34 -10.08 -14.46
N LYS A 131 6.09 -9.79 -14.09
CA LYS A 131 5.01 -9.41 -15.03
C LYS A 131 4.33 -8.14 -14.56
N PRO A 132 3.80 -7.30 -15.47
CA PRO A 132 2.89 -6.23 -15.09
C PRO A 132 1.78 -6.77 -14.19
N LEU A 133 1.35 -5.97 -13.21
CA LEU A 133 0.23 -6.32 -12.36
C LEU A 133 -0.96 -6.80 -13.21
N SER A 134 -1.68 -7.83 -12.76
CA SER A 134 -2.97 -8.14 -13.36
C SER A 134 -4.00 -7.05 -13.02
N ARG A 135 -5.12 -7.02 -13.75
CA ARG A 135 -6.24 -6.13 -13.42
C ARG A 135 -6.71 -6.32 -11.98
N GLU A 136 -6.80 -7.56 -11.52
CA GLU A 136 -7.24 -7.92 -10.16
C GLU A 136 -6.20 -7.55 -9.09
N GLN A 137 -4.92 -7.49 -9.46
CA GLN A 137 -3.82 -7.07 -8.59
C GLN A 137 -3.65 -5.56 -8.50
N GLY A 138 -4.34 -4.79 -9.34
CA GLY A 138 -4.34 -3.34 -9.28
C GLY A 138 -3.60 -2.66 -10.42
N PHE A 139 -3.42 -3.32 -11.57
CA PHE A 139 -2.90 -2.68 -12.79
C PHE A 139 -3.54 -1.30 -13.00
N PRO A 140 -2.77 -0.22 -13.19
CA PRO A 140 -1.36 -0.24 -13.55
C PRO A 140 -0.39 -0.09 -12.37
N ALA A 141 -0.85 0.35 -11.20
CA ALA A 141 0.00 0.66 -10.06
C ALA A 141 -0.74 0.48 -8.72
N ARG A 142 0.02 0.13 -7.68
CA ARG A 142 -0.43 0.11 -6.27
C ARG A 142 0.73 0.44 -5.32
N PRO A 143 0.50 1.10 -4.18
CA PRO A 143 1.53 1.20 -3.16
C PRO A 143 1.71 -0.19 -2.52
N PHE A 144 2.92 -0.57 -2.16
CA PHE A 144 3.20 -1.79 -1.45
C PHE A 144 4.21 -1.51 -0.33
N MET A 145 3.80 -1.85 0.89
CA MET A 145 4.54 -1.68 2.14
C MET A 145 4.58 -3.06 2.81
N PRO A 146 5.69 -3.82 2.72
CA PRO A 146 5.75 -5.21 3.18
C PRO A 146 5.40 -5.41 4.65
N HIS A 147 5.65 -4.39 5.48
CA HIS A 147 5.41 -4.43 6.92
C HIS A 147 3.96 -4.08 7.30
N LEU A 148 3.11 -3.69 6.35
CA LEU A 148 1.70 -3.39 6.57
C LEU A 148 0.80 -4.45 5.93
N TYR A 149 -0.39 -4.60 6.49
CA TYR A 149 -1.41 -5.47 5.93
C TYR A 149 -1.92 -4.95 4.58
N GLY A 150 -2.30 -5.90 3.72
CA GLY A 150 -2.63 -5.65 2.32
C GLY A 150 -3.81 -4.72 2.03
N TRP A 151 -4.64 -4.35 3.02
CA TRP A 151 -5.69 -3.34 2.77
C TRP A 151 -5.09 -1.93 2.62
N LYS A 152 -3.92 -1.65 3.21
CA LYS A 152 -3.18 -0.39 3.01
C LYS A 152 -2.64 -0.25 1.58
N SER A 153 -2.54 -1.36 0.86
CA SER A 153 -2.06 -1.43 -0.52
C SER A 153 -3.19 -1.18 -1.52
N ALA A 154 -3.60 0.10 -1.62
CA ALA A 154 -4.69 0.56 -2.49
C ALA A 154 -4.43 0.24 -3.97
N LYS A 155 -5.31 -0.55 -4.60
CA LYS A 155 -5.14 -1.00 -5.99
C LYS A 155 -5.64 0.05 -6.97
N TRP A 156 -5.18 0.02 -8.23
CA TRP A 156 -5.62 0.99 -9.25
C TRP A 156 -5.34 2.43 -8.83
N LEU A 157 -4.17 2.65 -8.25
CA LEU A 157 -3.79 3.91 -7.59
C LEU A 157 -3.84 5.07 -8.58
N THR A 158 -4.49 6.16 -8.19
CA THR A 158 -4.60 7.40 -8.98
C THR A 158 -3.97 8.59 -8.28
N GLU A 159 -3.91 8.61 -6.95
CA GLU A 159 -3.37 9.76 -6.21
C GLU A 159 -2.71 9.34 -4.89
N ILE A 160 -1.60 10.04 -4.57
CA ILE A 160 -0.85 10.01 -3.33
C ILE A 160 -0.95 11.41 -2.73
N GLU A 161 -1.91 11.61 -1.83
CA GLU A 161 -2.17 12.93 -1.22
C GLU A 161 -1.52 13.02 0.16
N LEU A 162 -0.72 14.07 0.38
CA LEU A 162 -0.05 14.34 1.65
C LEU A 162 -0.95 15.21 2.53
N VAL A 163 -1.29 14.74 3.73
CA VAL A 163 -2.20 15.44 4.65
C VAL A 163 -1.65 15.53 6.06
N GLN A 164 -2.12 16.53 6.82
CA GLN A 164 -1.68 16.75 8.20
C GLN A 164 -2.46 15.90 9.20
N ASN A 165 -3.77 15.76 8.97
CA ASN A 165 -4.69 15.14 9.90
C ASN A 165 -5.11 13.76 9.41
N TYR A 166 -5.30 12.85 10.37
CA TYR A 166 -5.87 11.55 10.08
C TYR A 166 -7.34 11.67 9.66
N VAL A 167 -7.73 10.93 8.63
CA VAL A 167 -9.11 10.72 8.20
C VAL A 167 -9.27 9.26 7.77
N ASP A 168 -10.40 8.66 8.10
CA ASP A 168 -10.67 7.27 7.73
C ASP A 168 -10.66 7.09 6.21
N GLY A 169 -9.91 6.10 5.75
CA GLY A 169 -10.11 5.48 4.45
C GLY A 169 -11.28 4.49 4.48
N TYR A 170 -11.40 3.68 3.44
CA TYR A 170 -12.52 2.76 3.28
C TYR A 170 -12.62 1.76 4.44
N TRP A 171 -11.57 0.96 4.68
CA TRP A 171 -11.63 -0.06 5.73
C TRP A 171 -11.52 0.53 7.13
N GLU A 172 -10.83 1.66 7.28
CA GLU A 172 -10.72 2.36 8.55
C GLU A 172 -12.09 2.83 9.06
N ASN A 173 -12.96 3.29 8.15
CA ASN A 173 -14.37 3.61 8.43
C ASN A 173 -15.18 2.39 8.89
N TYR A 174 -14.69 1.19 8.57
CA TYR A 174 -15.27 -0.10 8.97
C TYR A 174 -14.59 -0.73 10.20
N GLY A 175 -13.79 0.05 10.93
CA GLY A 175 -13.15 -0.33 12.19
C GLY A 175 -11.77 -0.97 12.04
N TYR A 176 -11.15 -0.91 10.86
CA TYR A 176 -9.76 -1.38 10.67
C TYR A 176 -8.75 -0.35 11.17
N HIS A 177 -7.59 -0.83 11.61
CA HIS A 177 -6.59 0.00 12.27
C HIS A 177 -6.00 1.11 11.36
N GLU A 178 -5.64 2.23 11.98
CA GLU A 178 -5.07 3.42 11.36
C GLU A 178 -3.75 3.13 10.63
N ARG A 179 -2.90 2.29 11.22
CA ARG A 179 -1.56 1.94 10.69
C ARG A 179 -1.51 0.57 10.00
N GLY A 180 -1.88 -0.50 10.68
CA GLY A 180 -2.03 -1.82 10.07
C GLY A 180 -0.73 -2.62 10.02
N TYR A 181 0.17 -2.42 10.99
CA TYR A 181 1.44 -3.12 11.11
C TYR A 181 1.22 -4.61 11.39
N VAL A 182 1.88 -5.46 10.59
CA VAL A 182 1.57 -6.90 10.56
C VAL A 182 2.02 -7.62 11.83
N TRP A 183 3.15 -7.22 12.39
CA TRP A 183 3.80 -7.90 13.51
C TRP A 183 3.11 -7.65 14.86
N ASP A 184 2.46 -6.50 14.99
CA ASP A 184 1.73 -6.12 16.21
C ASP A 184 0.24 -6.49 16.13
N GLU A 185 -0.17 -7.26 15.10
CA GLU A 185 -1.58 -7.63 14.86
C GLU A 185 -2.55 -6.44 14.88
N GLU A 186 -2.12 -5.31 14.34
CA GLU A 186 -2.93 -4.09 14.21
C GLU A 186 -4.05 -4.26 13.18
N ARG A 187 -4.97 -5.22 13.36
CA ARG A 187 -6.03 -5.52 12.39
C ARG A 187 -7.19 -4.54 12.53
N PHE A 188 -7.56 -4.21 13.76
CA PHE A 188 -8.73 -3.40 14.07
C PHE A 188 -8.42 -2.29 15.06
N LYS A 189 -9.17 -1.19 14.94
CA LYS A 189 -9.22 -0.14 15.96
C LYS A 189 -9.66 -0.76 17.28
N GLY A 190 -9.05 -0.36 18.37
CA GLY A 190 -9.56 -0.68 19.70
C GLY A 190 -9.95 0.57 20.47
N HIS A 191 -10.29 0.37 21.73
CA HIS A 191 -10.74 1.44 22.61
C HIS A 191 -9.53 2.07 23.33
N ASN A 192 -9.58 3.38 23.58
CA ASN A 192 -8.57 4.12 24.35
C ASN A 192 -7.14 4.02 23.78
N GLY A 193 -6.99 4.06 22.46
CA GLY A 193 -5.67 4.10 21.80
C GLY A 193 -4.90 2.78 21.81
N LYS A 194 -5.56 1.64 22.09
CA LYS A 194 -5.00 0.29 21.92
C LYS A 194 -5.63 -0.38 20.70
N HIS A 195 -4.87 -1.18 19.94
CA HIS A 195 -5.45 -2.00 18.85
C HIS A 195 -6.26 -3.17 19.42
N SER A 196 -7.21 -3.69 18.64
CA SER A 196 -8.08 -4.80 19.05
C SER A 196 -7.84 -6.04 18.19
N ALA A 197 -7.74 -7.21 18.83
CA ALA A 197 -7.71 -8.50 18.14
C ALA A 197 -9.07 -8.86 17.49
N LYS A 198 -10.16 -8.25 17.96
CA LYS A 198 -11.52 -8.45 17.42
C LYS A 198 -12.00 -7.20 16.71
N ARG A 199 -12.72 -7.38 15.59
CA ARG A 199 -13.37 -6.27 14.91
C ARG A 199 -14.34 -5.59 15.87
N PRO A 200 -14.27 -4.25 16.06
CA PRO A 200 -15.24 -3.54 16.87
C PRO A 200 -16.64 -3.70 16.27
N ILE A 201 -17.64 -3.79 17.14
CA ILE A 201 -19.05 -3.71 16.75
C ILE A 201 -19.30 -2.22 16.56
N LEU A 202 -19.49 -1.80 15.30
CA LEU A 202 -19.88 -0.44 14.93
C LEU A 202 -21.34 -0.18 15.27
#